data_AF-A0A966Q7Q3-F1
#
_entry.id   AF-A0A966Q7Q3-F1
#
_cell.length_a   1.000
_cell.length_b   1.000
_cell.length_c   1.000
_cell.angle_alpha   90.00
_cell.angle_beta   90.00
_cell.angle_gamma   90.00
#
_symmetry.space_group_name_H-M   'P 1'
#
loop_
_entity.id
_entity.type
_entity.pdbx_description
1 polymer ?
#
loop_
_entity_poly.entity_id
_entity_poly.type
_entity_poly.pdbx_seq_one_letter_code
_entity_poly.pdbx_strand_id
1 'polypeptide(L)'
;MIVEALKRSGHTVVLLDQTLRIRWVSGLRRSVIGAPVQILWRGAGAARREIKRVLESLAAGNGCSAEYRRSRGKSRGIFRLRIDFIPLCDPTGEVEGFAAIQQIAHSAASELSDGVAEIYELLFELHSDEFSHLLKA
;
A
#
# COMPACT_ATOMS: atom_id res chain seq x y z
N MET A 1 14.65 -11.25 5.34
CA MET A 1 15.67 -10.28 4.82
C MET A 1 15.02 -9.04 4.19
N ILE A 2 13.85 -9.24 3.59
CA ILE A 2 13.11 -8.24 2.80
C ILE A 2 12.41 -7.15 3.63
N VAL A 3 11.95 -7.46 4.85
CA VAL A 3 11.35 -6.47 5.78
C VAL A 3 12.32 -5.34 6.08
N GLU A 4 13.62 -5.65 6.18
CA GLU A 4 14.66 -4.65 6.35
C GLU A 4 14.90 -3.86 5.05
N ALA A 5 14.79 -4.48 3.88
CA ALA A 5 14.83 -3.80 2.59
C ALA A 5 13.64 -2.82 2.43
N LEU A 6 12.41 -3.24 2.74
CA LEU A 6 11.20 -2.40 2.71
C LEU A 6 11.25 -1.25 3.74
N LYS A 7 11.97 -1.41 4.86
CA LYS A 7 12.25 -0.32 5.80
C LYS A 7 13.27 0.67 5.25
N ARG A 8 14.26 0.18 4.49
CA ARG A 8 15.36 0.97 3.94
C ARG A 8 15.01 1.65 2.61
N SER A 9 13.96 1.20 1.93
CA SER A 9 13.52 1.77 0.64
C SER A 9 13.05 3.23 0.75
N GLY A 10 12.77 3.74 1.95
CA GLY A 10 12.30 5.12 2.14
C GLY A 10 10.86 5.37 1.68
N HIS A 11 10.18 4.33 1.16
CA HIS A 11 8.78 4.38 0.76
C HIS A 11 7.85 3.95 1.90
N THR A 12 6.62 4.43 1.85
CA THR A 12 5.57 3.96 2.77
C THR A 12 4.94 2.70 2.18
N VAL A 13 5.14 1.58 2.87
CA VAL A 13 4.61 0.26 2.50
C VAL A 13 3.82 -0.29 3.67
N VAL A 14 2.65 -0.87 3.39
CA VAL A 14 1.73 -1.40 4.39
C VAL A 14 1.31 -2.79 3.96
N LEU A 15 1.30 -3.77 4.88
CA LEU A 15 0.74 -5.09 4.62
C LEU A 15 -0.62 -5.21 5.30
N LEU A 16 -1.59 -5.71 4.54
CA LEU A 16 -2.98 -5.89 4.90
C LEU A 16 -3.33 -7.37 4.87
N ASP A 17 -4.02 -7.87 5.88
CA ASP A 17 -4.61 -9.21 5.83
C ASP A 17 -5.87 -9.24 4.93
N GLN A 18 -6.46 -10.43 4.76
CA GLN A 18 -7.72 -10.62 4.03
C GLN A 18 -8.90 -9.81 4.59
N THR A 19 -8.84 -9.43 5.88
CA THR A 19 -9.85 -8.56 6.52
C THR A 19 -9.58 -7.06 6.31
N LEU A 20 -8.57 -6.74 5.49
CA LEU A 20 -8.09 -5.40 5.20
C LEU A 20 -7.62 -4.65 6.44
N ARG A 21 -7.08 -5.37 7.43
CA ARG A 21 -6.42 -4.79 8.60
C ARG A 21 -4.92 -4.74 8.39
N ILE A 22 -4.33 -3.66 8.88
CA ILE A 22 -2.90 -3.46 8.84
C ILE A 22 -2.22 -4.45 9.78
N ARG A 23 -1.32 -5.27 9.25
CA ARG A 23 -0.50 -6.19 10.04
C ARG A 23 0.94 -5.71 10.16
N TRP A 24 1.40 -4.97 9.16
CA TRP A 24 2.75 -4.40 9.17
C TRP A 24 2.82 -3.07 8.44
N VAL A 25 3.74 -2.20 8.84
CA VAL A 25 3.99 -0.90 8.19
C VAL A 25 5.47 -0.53 8.15
N SER A 26 5.86 0.12 7.06
CA SER A 26 7.07 0.94 6.91
C SER A 26 6.67 2.39 6.60
N GLY A 27 7.42 3.35 7.12
CA GLY A 27 7.15 4.78 6.91
C GLY A 27 5.93 5.35 7.66
N LEU A 28 5.13 4.52 8.36
CA LEU A 28 4.01 4.93 9.20
C LEU A 28 4.26 4.68 10.68
N ARG A 29 3.48 5.34 11.55
CA ARG A 29 3.51 5.11 12.99
C ARG A 29 2.99 3.70 13.31
N ARG A 30 3.71 2.94 14.14
CA ARG A 30 3.30 1.58 14.57
C ARG A 30 1.91 1.50 15.21
N SER A 31 1.39 2.60 15.75
CA SER A 31 0.05 2.68 16.33
C SER A 31 -1.09 2.40 15.34
N VAL A 32 -0.81 2.33 14.03
CA VAL A 32 -1.81 1.98 13.01
C VAL A 32 -1.91 0.47 12.78
N ILE A 33 -1.03 -0.35 13.37
CA ILE A 33 -1.14 -1.81 13.29
C ILE A 33 -2.45 -2.24 13.98
N GLY A 34 -3.18 -3.16 13.33
CA GLY A 34 -4.52 -3.60 13.69
C GLY A 34 -5.64 -2.67 13.23
N ALA A 35 -5.32 -1.45 12.78
CA ALA A 35 -6.32 -0.53 12.24
C ALA A 35 -6.78 -0.99 10.85
N PRO A 36 -8.01 -0.66 10.45
CA PRO A 36 -8.51 -1.07 9.16
C PRO A 36 -7.92 -0.14 8.07
N VAL A 37 -7.83 -0.62 6.83
CA VAL A 37 -7.16 0.05 5.71
C VAL A 37 -7.65 1.50 5.51
N GLN A 38 -8.88 1.83 5.90
CA GLN A 38 -9.47 3.17 5.81
C GLN A 38 -8.60 4.26 6.47
N ILE A 39 -7.75 3.89 7.44
CA ILE A 39 -6.83 4.83 8.08
C ILE A 39 -5.81 5.43 7.10
N LEU A 40 -5.48 4.75 5.99
CA LEU A 40 -4.55 5.25 4.97
C LEU A 40 -5.07 6.52 4.27
N TRP A 41 -6.38 6.75 4.28
CA TRP A 41 -7.00 7.94 3.71
C TRP A 41 -7.29 9.03 4.76
N ARG A 42 -6.94 8.81 6.04
CA ARG A 42 -7.13 9.82 7.09
C ARG A 42 -6.18 10.99 6.87
N GLY A 43 -6.73 12.19 6.68
CA GLY A 43 -5.95 13.41 6.38
C GLY A 43 -5.58 13.59 4.90
N ALA A 44 -6.02 12.67 4.03
CA ALA A 44 -5.87 12.74 2.57
C ALA A 44 -7.01 13.48 1.87
N GLY A 45 -8.15 13.69 2.56
CA GLY A 45 -9.34 14.29 1.94
C GLY A 45 -9.91 13.47 0.77
N ALA A 46 -9.58 12.17 0.71
CA ALA A 46 -10.03 11.31 -0.38
C ALA A 46 -11.57 11.20 -0.41
N ALA A 47 -12.13 11.22 -1.62
CA ALA A 47 -13.58 11.12 -1.79
C ALA A 47 -14.08 9.74 -1.31
N ARG A 48 -15.18 9.72 -0.55
CA ARG A 48 -15.79 8.48 -0.03
C ARG A 48 -16.08 7.44 -1.12
N ARG A 49 -16.43 7.90 -2.33
CA ARG A 49 -16.66 7.04 -3.50
C ARG A 49 -15.40 6.28 -3.92
N GLU A 50 -14.25 6.94 -3.88
CA GLU A 50 -12.96 6.33 -4.25
C GLU A 50 -12.57 5.26 -3.23
N ILE A 51 -12.72 5.57 -1.93
CA ILE A 51 -12.48 4.61 -0.85
C ILE A 51 -13.40 3.39 -1.02
N LYS A 52 -14.69 3.61 -1.32
CA LYS A 52 -15.64 2.51 -1.56
C LYS A 52 -15.19 1.61 -2.71
N ARG A 53 -14.80 2.20 -3.85
CA ARG A 53 -14.32 1.45 -5.02
C ARG A 53 -13.08 0.61 -4.70
N VAL A 54 -12.14 1.15 -3.94
CA VAL A 54 -10.96 0.39 -3.48
C VAL A 54 -11.40 -0.79 -2.63
N LEU A 55 -12.22 -0.56 -1.61
CA LEU A 55 -12.68 -1.63 -0.72
C LEU A 55 -13.42 -2.74 -1.47
N GLU A 56 -14.24 -2.40 -2.47
CA GLU A 56 -14.92 -3.37 -3.34
C GLU A 56 -13.92 -4.18 -4.18
N SER A 57 -12.88 -3.55 -4.72
CA SER A 57 -11.81 -4.23 -5.46
C SER A 57 -11.05 -5.22 -4.57
N LEU A 58 -10.63 -4.77 -3.38
CA LEU A 58 -9.88 -5.61 -2.45
C LEU A 58 -10.73 -6.77 -1.91
N ALA A 59 -12.02 -6.53 -1.63
CA ALA A 59 -12.94 -7.59 -1.21
C ALA A 59 -13.13 -8.67 -2.29
N ALA A 60 -12.92 -8.32 -3.56
CA ALA A 60 -12.95 -9.26 -4.68
C ALA A 60 -11.59 -9.93 -4.95
N GLY A 61 -10.57 -9.72 -4.10
CA GLY A 61 -9.21 -10.25 -4.30
C GLY A 61 -8.38 -9.47 -5.33
N ASN A 62 -8.89 -8.38 -5.88
CA ASN A 62 -8.27 -7.68 -6.99
C ASN A 62 -7.33 -6.55 -6.55
N GLY A 63 -6.16 -6.49 -7.18
CA GLY A 63 -5.29 -5.33 -7.09
C GLY A 63 -5.93 -4.09 -7.70
N CYS A 64 -5.60 -2.91 -7.17
CA CYS A 64 -6.08 -1.64 -7.70
C CYS A 64 -5.16 -0.49 -7.32
N SER A 65 -5.41 0.68 -7.89
CA SER A 65 -4.73 1.91 -7.49
C SER A 65 -5.74 3.02 -7.23
N ALA A 66 -5.41 3.92 -6.29
CA ALA A 66 -6.21 5.08 -5.98
C ALA A 66 -5.35 6.32 -5.82
N GLU A 67 -5.72 7.38 -6.53
CA GLU A 67 -5.08 8.68 -6.42
C GLU A 67 -5.88 9.61 -5.52
N TYR A 68 -5.17 10.43 -4.75
CA TYR A 68 -5.77 11.51 -3.96
C TYR A 68 -4.90 12.75 -3.95
N ARG A 69 -5.54 13.91 -3.83
CA ARG A 69 -4.85 15.19 -3.75
C ARG A 69 -4.60 15.53 -2.30
N ARG A 70 -3.35 15.82 -1.97
CA ARG A 70 -2.99 16.34 -0.65
C ARG A 70 -2.48 17.78 -0.80
N SER A 71 -3.07 18.68 -0.03
CA SER A 71 -2.55 20.04 0.13
C SER A 71 -1.51 20.03 1.24
N ARG A 72 -0.29 20.52 0.96
CA ARG A 72 0.69 20.84 2.01
C ARG A 72 0.50 22.31 2.41
N GLY A 73 -0.58 22.58 3.15
CA GLY A 73 -0.87 23.93 3.67
C GLY A 73 -1.21 24.96 2.59
N LYS A 74 -1.34 26.23 3.01
CA LYS A 74 -1.84 27.35 2.18
C LYS A 74 -0.89 27.80 1.06
N SER A 75 0.39 27.41 1.09
CA SER A 75 1.45 28.02 0.26
C SER A 75 2.38 27.03 -0.47
N ARG A 76 2.20 25.72 -0.33
CA ARG A 76 2.97 24.72 -1.10
C ARG A 76 2.00 23.84 -1.87
N GLY A 77 2.20 23.78 -3.19
CA GLY A 77 1.27 23.28 -4.19
C GLY A 77 0.59 21.94 -3.89
N ILE A 78 -0.52 21.70 -4.57
CA ILE A 78 -1.26 20.44 -4.50
C ILE A 78 -0.40 19.35 -5.14
N PHE A 79 -0.01 18.36 -4.36
CA PHE A 79 0.64 17.16 -4.89
C PHE A 79 -0.36 16.01 -4.89
N ARG A 80 -0.29 15.18 -5.93
CA ARG A 80 -1.08 13.97 -6.05
C ARG A 80 -0.29 12.83 -5.43
N LEU A 81 -0.96 12.05 -4.61
CA LEU A 81 -0.45 10.81 -4.06
C LEU A 81 -1.23 9.67 -4.69
N ARG A 82 -0.56 8.56 -4.97
CA ARG A 82 -1.15 7.31 -5.43
C ARG A 82 -0.86 6.24 -4.41
N ILE A 83 -1.83 5.39 -4.12
CA ILE A 83 -1.62 4.14 -3.40
C ILE A 83 -1.92 3.00 -4.36
N ASP A 84 -0.96 2.09 -4.51
CA ASP A 84 -1.12 0.84 -5.23
C ASP A 84 -1.36 -0.29 -4.25
N PHE A 85 -2.44 -1.03 -4.46
CA PHE A 85 -2.81 -2.22 -3.74
C PHE A 85 -2.50 -3.44 -4.60
N ILE A 86 -1.61 -4.29 -4.11
CA ILE A 86 -1.09 -5.45 -4.81
C ILE A 86 -1.52 -6.70 -4.04
N PRO A 87 -2.25 -7.65 -4.65
CA PRO A 87 -2.60 -8.91 -3.99
C PRO A 87 -1.34 -9.69 -3.65
N LEU A 88 -1.34 -10.29 -2.46
CA LEU A 88 -0.32 -11.23 -2.01
C LEU A 88 -0.97 -12.61 -1.98
N CYS A 89 -0.49 -13.50 -2.85
CA CYS A 89 -1.05 -14.83 -3.03
C CYS A 89 -0.16 -15.89 -2.39
N ASP A 90 -0.75 -16.91 -1.80
CA ASP A 90 -0.05 -18.11 -1.37
C ASP A 90 0.45 -18.95 -2.57
N PRO A 91 1.18 -20.07 -2.35
CA PRO A 91 1.67 -20.93 -3.44
C PRO A 91 0.56 -21.57 -4.29
N THR A 92 -0.67 -21.61 -3.78
CA THR A 92 -1.83 -22.14 -4.51
C THR A 92 -2.46 -21.08 -5.42
N GLY A 93 -2.06 -19.82 -5.28
CA GLY A 93 -2.58 -18.67 -6.00
C GLY A 93 -3.72 -17.93 -5.29
N GLU A 94 -4.10 -18.40 -4.10
CA GLU A 94 -5.17 -17.78 -3.30
C GLU A 94 -4.67 -16.52 -2.59
N VAL A 95 -5.49 -15.47 -2.61
CA VAL A 95 -5.12 -14.17 -2.01
C VAL A 95 -5.16 -14.25 -0.49
N GLU A 96 -4.01 -14.17 0.17
CA GLU A 96 -3.88 -14.13 1.63
C GLU A 96 -3.85 -12.68 2.18
N GLY A 97 -3.68 -11.67 1.33
CA GLY A 97 -3.76 -10.27 1.73
C GLY A 97 -3.30 -9.31 0.64
N PHE A 98 -2.87 -8.11 1.04
CA PHE A 98 -2.45 -7.06 0.11
C PHE A 98 -1.24 -6.27 0.63
N ALA A 99 -0.34 -5.89 -0.27
CA ALA A 99 0.58 -4.79 -0.03
C ALA A 99 -0.05 -3.48 -0.52
N ALA A 100 0.07 -2.41 0.26
CA ALA A 100 -0.30 -1.06 -0.12
C ALA A 100 0.95 -0.17 -0.14
N ILE A 101 1.32 0.34 -1.31
CA ILE A 101 2.50 1.19 -1.53
C ILE A 101 2.04 2.60 -1.83
N GLN A 102 2.48 3.57 -1.03
CA GLN A 102 2.19 4.97 -1.27
C GLN A 102 3.33 5.67 -2.01
N GLN A 103 2.99 6.36 -3.09
CA GLN A 103 3.93 7.12 -3.92
C GLN A 103 3.40 8.51 -4.31
N ILE A 104 4.30 9.40 -4.73
CA ILE A 104 3.92 10.70 -5.29
C ILE A 104 3.59 10.49 -6.77
N ALA A 105 2.35 10.78 -7.17
CA ALA A 105 1.97 10.78 -8.58
C ALA A 105 2.54 12.06 -9.23
N HIS A 106 3.70 11.93 -9.89
CA HIS A 106 4.24 13.02 -10.69
C HIS A 106 3.36 13.24 -11.93
N SER A 107 2.84 14.46 -12.08
CA SER A 107 2.22 14.88 -13.34
C SER A 107 3.33 15.18 -14.36
N ALA A 108 3.82 14.15 -15.07
CA ALA A 108 4.39 14.23 -16.44
C ALA A 108 5.30 13.04 -16.83
N ALA A 109 5.66 12.12 -15.93
CA ALA A 109 6.43 10.94 -16.32
C ALA A 109 5.71 9.67 -15.84
N SER A 110 5.30 8.86 -16.80
CA SER A 110 4.68 7.55 -16.61
C SER A 110 5.71 6.49 -16.21
N GLU A 111 6.69 6.87 -15.39
CA GLU A 111 7.79 6.03 -14.95
C GLU A 111 7.65 5.83 -13.45
N LEU A 112 7.48 4.58 -13.04
CA LEU A 112 7.64 4.16 -11.65
C LEU A 112 9.02 4.68 -11.21
N SER A 113 9.11 5.40 -10.08
CA SER A 113 10.45 5.74 -9.56
C SER A 113 11.22 4.45 -9.31
N ASP A 114 12.51 4.40 -9.62
CA ASP A 114 13.33 3.18 -9.51
C ASP A 114 13.14 2.42 -8.18
N GLY A 115 13.04 3.13 -7.05
CA GLY A 115 12.80 2.51 -5.73
C GLY A 115 11.42 1.87 -5.55
N VAL A 116 10.41 2.27 -6.33
CA VAL A 116 9.10 1.60 -6.36
C VAL A 116 9.19 0.34 -7.19
N ALA A 117 9.88 0.35 -8.34
CA ALA A 117 10.12 -0.86 -9.14
C ALA A 117 10.85 -1.93 -8.30
N GLU A 118 11.86 -1.53 -7.53
CA GLU A 118 12.53 -2.40 -6.56
C GLU A 118 11.54 -2.97 -5.53
N ILE A 119 10.57 -2.20 -5.01
CA ILE A 119 9.55 -2.74 -4.11
C ILE A 119 8.64 -3.74 -4.81
N TYR A 120 8.27 -3.51 -6.08
CA TYR A 120 7.49 -4.49 -6.84
C TYR A 120 8.26 -5.79 -7.05
N GLU A 121 9.54 -5.70 -7.39
CA GLU A 121 10.43 -6.86 -7.51
C GLU A 121 10.57 -7.58 -6.18
N LEU A 122 10.83 -6.87 -5.08
CA LEU A 122 10.92 -7.46 -3.74
C LEU A 122 9.61 -8.13 -3.30
N LEU A 123 8.45 -7.56 -3.64
CA LEU A 123 7.14 -8.17 -3.37
C LEU A 123 6.88 -9.41 -4.23
N PHE A 124 7.47 -9.49 -5.43
CA PHE A 124 7.37 -10.64 -6.31
C PHE A 124 8.36 -11.76 -5.94
N GLU A 125 9.58 -11.40 -5.53
CA GLU A 125 10.62 -12.31 -5.04
C GLU A 125 10.33 -12.87 -3.65
N LEU A 126 9.38 -12.26 -2.94
CA LEU A 126 8.90 -12.70 -1.64
C LEU A 126 8.29 -14.10 -1.75
N HIS A 127 8.94 -15.09 -1.13
CA HIS A 127 8.34 -16.40 -0.91
C HIS A 127 7.08 -16.25 -0.07
N SER A 128 6.06 -17.07 -0.37
CA SER A 128 4.77 -16.98 0.29
C SER A 128 4.86 -16.95 1.81
N ASP A 129 5.74 -17.80 2.33
CA ASP A 129 5.83 -18.08 3.75
C ASP A 129 6.27 -16.85 4.55
N GLU A 130 7.17 -16.01 4.00
CA GLU A 130 7.61 -14.77 4.67
C GLU A 130 6.46 -13.77 4.80
N PHE A 131 5.57 -13.66 3.79
CA PHE A 131 4.40 -12.77 3.89
C PHE A 131 3.31 -13.40 4.78
N SER A 132 3.07 -14.70 4.68
CA SER A 132 2.04 -15.39 5.46
C SER A 132 2.25 -15.20 6.96
N HIS A 133 3.50 -15.26 7.43
CA HIS A 133 3.83 -14.98 8.83
C HIS A 133 3.51 -13.54 9.23
N LEU A 134 3.81 -12.56 8.38
CA LEU A 134 3.53 -11.15 8.64
C LEU A 134 2.04 -10.82 8.61
N LEU A 135 1.27 -11.49 7.76
CA LEU A 135 -0.18 -11.32 7.70
C LEU A 135 -0.90 -12.01 8.87
N LYS A 136 -0.32 -13.08 9.41
CA LYS A 136 -0.87 -13.83 10.55
C LYS A 136 -0.49 -13.23 11.91
N ALA A 137 0.53 -12.36 12.01
CA ALA A 137 1.01 -11.69 13.23
C ALA A 137 0.13 -10.53 13.71
#